data_AF-A0A5C8IHR8-F1
#
_entry.id   AF-A0A5C8IHR8-F1
#
_cell.length_a   1.000
_cell.length_b   1.000
_cell.length_c   1.000
_cell.angle_alpha   90.00
_cell.angle_beta   90.00
_cell.angle_gamma   90.00
#
_symmetry.space_group_name_H-M   'P 1'
#
loop_
_entity.id
_entity.type
_entity.pdbx_description
1 polymer ?
#
loop_
_entity_poly.entity_id
_entity_poly.type
_entity_poly.pdbx_seq_one_letter_code
_entity_poly.pdbx_strand_id
1 'polypeptide(L)'
;MSSGETGSSGVLPDAVVATLRDAILGGRIAPGAPVTEAFVSREFDMARPTARIGIDRLVAAGLLTREPHHAARVPRLGASDITDLFAARAALEAAAVELLAAEANIPPNAQRAHDALAALAPDAAYAPADIAFHRALVEGAPSTRLPRLHGLLMGEIELAIAQVEAHRLRSVAEVADEHGRILAAIAAGDAVDAARLARTHVLASRDRLLAHIDSAHER
;
A
#
# COMPACT_ATOMS: atom_id res chain seq x y z
N MET A 1 -22.98 45.15 3.79
CA MET A 1 -21.66 45.11 4.43
C MET A 1 -21.83 44.37 5.76
N SER A 2 -21.24 43.23 6.07
CA SER A 2 -20.15 42.45 5.50
C SER A 2 -20.49 40.98 5.69
N SER A 3 -20.29 40.18 4.64
CA SER A 3 -20.29 38.72 4.70
C SER A 3 -19.07 38.24 5.49
N GLY A 4 -19.24 37.21 6.31
CA GLY A 4 -18.18 36.50 6.99
C GLY A 4 -18.43 35.00 6.84
N GLU A 5 -18.01 34.44 5.71
CA GLU A 5 -17.95 33.00 5.51
C GLU A 5 -16.61 32.48 6.03
N THR A 6 -16.65 31.73 7.13
CA THR A 6 -15.53 30.96 7.64
C THR A 6 -15.41 29.66 6.84
N GLY A 7 -14.57 29.67 5.81
CA GLY A 7 -14.25 28.51 4.98
C GLY A 7 -13.14 27.63 5.55
N SER A 8 -13.48 26.36 5.81
CA SER A 8 -12.69 25.12 5.67
C SER A 8 -11.18 25.12 6.05
N SER A 9 -10.86 24.68 7.27
CA SER A 9 -9.48 24.36 7.73
C SER A 9 -9.17 22.85 7.72
N GLY A 10 -10.17 21.98 7.52
CA GLY A 10 -10.02 20.52 7.58
C GLY A 10 -9.63 19.83 6.26
N VAL A 11 -9.84 20.48 5.11
CA VAL A 11 -9.62 19.88 3.77
C VAL A 11 -8.15 20.00 3.32
N LEU A 12 -7.40 20.95 3.85
CA LEU A 12 -6.01 21.21 3.47
C LEU A 12 -5.02 20.11 3.94
N PRO A 13 -5.07 19.59 5.19
CA PRO A 13 -4.07 18.63 5.66
C PRO A 13 -4.15 17.24 4.99
N ASP A 14 -5.35 16.78 4.63
CA ASP A 14 -5.54 15.46 4.01
C ASP A 14 -5.11 15.47 2.53
N ALA A 15 -5.42 16.56 1.81
CA ALA A 15 -4.96 16.76 0.44
C ALA A 15 -3.42 16.84 0.33
N VAL A 16 -2.77 17.43 1.34
CA VAL A 16 -1.30 17.49 1.44
C VAL A 16 -0.69 16.10 1.59
N VAL A 17 -1.23 15.29 2.49
CA VAL A 17 -0.76 13.91 2.71
C VAL A 17 -0.93 13.07 1.45
N ALA A 18 -2.07 13.18 0.78
CA ALA A 18 -2.33 12.50 -0.48
C ALA A 18 -1.31 12.92 -1.56
N THR A 19 -1.11 14.22 -1.77
CA THR A 19 -0.18 14.74 -2.78
C THR A 19 1.26 14.27 -2.53
N LEU A 20 1.71 14.30 -1.27
CA LEU A 20 3.05 13.86 -0.91
C LEU A 20 3.19 12.33 -1.01
N ARG A 21 2.16 11.57 -0.63
CA ARG A 21 2.11 10.11 -0.84
C ARG A 21 2.24 9.77 -2.32
N ASP A 22 1.47 10.41 -3.19
CA ASP A 22 1.50 10.17 -4.63
C ASP A 22 2.88 10.53 -5.23
N ALA A 23 3.52 11.58 -4.72
CA ALA A 23 4.89 11.93 -5.12
C ALA A 23 5.92 10.85 -4.75
N ILE A 24 5.77 10.24 -3.57
CA ILE A 24 6.66 9.17 -3.09
C ILE A 24 6.39 7.87 -3.87
N LEU A 25 5.14 7.42 -3.92
CA LEU A 25 4.75 6.16 -4.58
C LEU A 25 4.95 6.23 -6.10
N GLY A 26 4.72 7.39 -6.72
CA GLY A 26 4.98 7.62 -8.14
C GLY A 26 6.45 7.86 -8.48
N GLY A 27 7.37 7.79 -7.50
CA GLY A 27 8.81 7.90 -7.73
C GLY A 27 9.33 9.33 -7.99
N ARG A 28 8.49 10.37 -7.90
CA ARG A 28 8.95 11.78 -7.97
C ARG A 28 9.90 12.12 -6.83
N ILE A 29 9.73 11.47 -5.67
CA ILE A 29 10.66 11.52 -4.55
C ILE A 29 11.29 10.14 -4.41
N ALA A 30 12.55 10.01 -4.83
CA ALA A 30 13.25 8.73 -4.90
C ALA A 30 13.50 8.09 -3.52
N PRO A 31 13.65 6.74 -3.44
CA PRO A 31 14.06 6.04 -2.23
C PRO A 31 15.34 6.64 -1.60
N GLY A 32 15.26 6.94 -0.30
CA GLY A 32 16.30 7.58 0.52
C GLY A 32 16.48 9.08 0.33
N ALA A 33 15.72 9.72 -0.56
CA ALA A 33 15.72 11.17 -0.70
C ALA A 33 15.21 11.83 0.61
N PRO A 34 15.83 12.94 1.04
CA PRO A 34 15.38 13.69 2.20
C PRO A 34 14.11 14.49 1.89
N VAL A 35 13.11 14.37 2.75
CA VAL A 35 11.85 15.12 2.72
C VAL A 35 11.86 16.11 3.88
N THR A 36 12.27 17.34 3.57
CA THR A 36 12.29 18.45 4.55
C THR A 36 11.01 19.28 4.45
N GLU A 37 10.62 19.94 5.55
CA GLU A 37 9.51 20.90 5.54
C GLU A 37 9.72 21.99 4.48
N ALA A 38 10.95 22.47 4.32
CA ALA A 38 11.30 23.48 3.33
C ALA A 38 11.19 22.96 1.89
N PHE A 39 11.54 21.70 1.65
CA PHE A 39 11.32 21.04 0.36
C PHE A 39 9.83 20.95 0.05
N VAL A 40 9.04 20.35 0.95
CA VAL A 40 7.59 20.17 0.76
C VAL A 40 6.88 21.50 0.58
N SER A 41 7.24 22.51 1.38
CA SER A 41 6.62 23.84 1.28
C SER A 41 6.84 24.50 -0.09
N ARG A 42 8.02 24.33 -0.69
CA ARG A 42 8.34 24.90 -2.01
C ARG A 42 7.77 24.08 -3.15
N GLU A 43 7.91 22.76 -3.08
CA GLU A 43 7.54 21.85 -4.16
C GLU A 43 6.02 21.80 -4.36
N PHE A 44 5.26 21.89 -3.27
CA PHE A 44 3.81 21.71 -3.29
C PHE A 44 3.04 22.97 -2.90
N ASP A 45 3.70 24.13 -2.80
CA ASP A 45 3.14 25.43 -2.40
C ASP A 45 2.33 25.37 -1.09
N MET A 46 2.98 24.85 -0.04
CA MET A 46 2.36 24.59 1.25
C MET A 46 2.99 25.41 2.37
N ALA A 47 2.18 25.84 3.33
CA ALA A 47 2.69 26.44 4.55
C ALA A 47 3.52 25.42 5.37
N ARG A 48 4.63 25.87 5.96
CA ARG A 48 5.55 24.99 6.74
C ARG A 48 4.86 24.17 7.85
N PRO A 49 3.92 24.72 8.65
CA PRO A 49 3.20 23.91 9.65
C PRO A 49 2.41 22.77 9.02
N THR A 50 1.80 23.00 7.85
CA THR A 50 1.06 21.99 7.09
C THR A 50 1.99 20.92 6.53
N ALA A 51 3.14 21.34 5.96
CA ALA A 51 4.18 20.42 5.50
C ALA A 51 4.68 19.50 6.63
N ARG A 52 4.89 20.05 7.83
CA ARG A 52 5.30 19.28 9.01
C ARG A 52 4.27 18.21 9.37
N ILE A 53 2.98 18.58 9.45
CA ILE A 53 1.89 17.63 9.75
C ILE A 53 1.84 16.51 8.69
N GLY A 54 2.00 16.86 7.41
CA GLY A 54 2.04 15.89 6.32
C GLY A 54 3.19 14.90 6.46
N ILE A 55 4.41 15.40 6.73
CA ILE A 55 5.59 14.58 6.98
C ILE A 55 5.37 13.66 8.19
N ASP A 56 4.90 14.18 9.32
CA ASP A 56 4.72 13.40 10.54
C ASP A 56 3.67 12.28 10.35
N ARG A 57 2.60 12.54 9.58
CA ARG A 57 1.61 11.52 9.21
C ARG A 57 2.18 10.44 8.30
N LEU A 58 3.02 10.80 7.33
CA LEU A 58 3.67 9.82 6.46
C LEU A 58 4.76 9.02 7.18
N VAL A 59 5.40 9.62 8.20
CA VAL A 59 6.28 8.89 9.12
C VAL A 59 5.47 7.86 9.93
N ALA A 60 4.35 8.28 10.51
CA ALA A 60 3.47 7.37 11.25
C ALA A 60 2.89 6.26 10.36
N ALA A 61 2.74 6.51 9.05
CA ALA A 61 2.26 5.53 8.08
C ALA A 61 3.36 4.63 7.52
N GLY A 62 4.65 4.84 7.84
CA GLY A 62 5.77 4.05 7.32
C GLY A 62 6.23 4.41 5.89
N LEU A 63 5.68 5.48 5.30
CA LEU A 63 6.13 5.97 3.98
C LEU A 63 7.36 6.86 4.06
N LEU A 64 7.64 7.37 5.24
CA LEU A 64 8.86 8.09 5.57
C LEU A 64 9.44 7.53 6.87
N THR A 65 10.76 7.62 7.04
CA THR A 65 11.45 7.35 8.30
C THR A 65 12.15 8.62 8.76
N ARG A 66 12.26 8.81 10.08
CA ARG A 66 12.87 10.01 10.66
C ARG A 66 13.73 9.65 11.87
N GLU A 67 15.03 9.90 11.74
CA GLU A 67 15.96 9.85 12.88
C GLU A 67 15.90 11.17 13.68
N PRO A 68 16.17 11.14 14.99
CA PRO A 68 16.24 12.35 15.80
C PRO A 68 17.19 13.39 15.19
N HIS A 69 16.73 14.64 15.12
CA HIS A 69 17.48 15.78 14.56
C HIS A 69 17.80 15.71 13.05
N HIS A 70 17.31 14.69 12.32
CA HIS A 70 17.47 14.58 10.87
C HIS A 70 16.16 14.85 10.11
N ALA A 71 16.30 15.14 8.82
CA ALA A 71 15.17 15.20 7.90
C ALA A 71 14.51 13.82 7.77
N ALA A 72 13.20 13.79 7.54
CA ALA A 72 12.54 12.55 7.15
C ALA A 72 13.08 12.07 5.80
N ARG A 73 13.02 10.77 5.52
CA ARG A 73 13.50 10.17 4.27
C ARG A 73 12.54 9.12 3.77
N VAL A 74 12.46 8.95 2.46
CA VAL A 74 11.79 7.77 1.87
C VAL A 74 12.60 6.52 2.24
N PRO A 75 12.01 5.46 2.79
CA PRO A 75 12.72 4.22 3.09
C PRO A 75 13.44 3.65 1.87
N ARG A 76 14.60 3.00 2.09
CA ARG A 76 15.23 2.11 1.12
C ARG A 76 15.06 0.68 1.62
N LEU A 77 14.21 -0.08 0.95
CA LEU A 77 13.93 -1.46 1.31
C LEU A 77 14.97 -2.36 0.65
N GLY A 78 15.82 -2.99 1.45
CA GLY A 78 16.76 -4.00 1.00
C GLY A 78 16.11 -5.38 0.86
N ALA A 79 16.87 -6.36 0.37
CA ALA A 79 16.38 -7.73 0.19
C ALA A 79 15.88 -8.37 1.51
N SER A 80 16.57 -8.10 2.62
CA SER A 80 16.16 -8.58 3.94
C SER A 80 14.84 -7.94 4.39
N ASP A 81 14.69 -6.63 4.20
CA ASP A 81 13.47 -5.89 4.57
C ASP A 81 12.28 -6.40 3.75
N ILE A 82 12.46 -6.55 2.42
CA ILE A 82 11.42 -7.08 1.53
C ILE A 82 11.02 -8.51 1.92
N THR A 83 11.99 -9.35 2.28
CA THR A 83 11.72 -10.73 2.68
C THR A 83 10.87 -10.79 3.95
N ASP A 84 11.27 -10.05 4.99
CA ASP A 84 10.59 -10.02 6.28
C ASP A 84 9.19 -9.37 6.16
N LEU A 85 9.12 -8.22 5.50
CA LEU A 85 7.90 -7.44 5.32
C LEU A 85 6.81 -8.24 4.59
N PHE A 86 7.16 -8.92 3.48
CA PHE A 86 6.19 -9.73 2.75
C PHE A 86 5.81 -11.01 3.48
N ALA A 87 6.70 -11.59 4.29
CA ALA A 87 6.37 -12.74 5.14
C ALA A 87 5.33 -12.35 6.21
N ALA A 88 5.53 -11.20 6.88
CA ALA A 88 4.59 -10.67 7.85
C ALA A 88 3.23 -10.32 7.20
N ARG A 89 3.24 -9.64 6.06
CA ARG A 89 2.02 -9.35 5.28
C ARG A 89 1.27 -10.63 4.92
N ALA A 90 1.94 -11.61 4.34
CA ALA A 90 1.32 -12.86 3.92
C ALA A 90 0.68 -13.61 5.10
N ALA A 91 1.31 -13.59 6.28
CA ALA A 91 0.74 -14.20 7.48
C ALA A 91 -0.55 -13.51 7.94
N LEU A 92 -0.56 -12.18 7.97
CA LEU A 92 -1.72 -11.39 8.39
C LEU A 92 -2.90 -11.51 7.41
N GLU A 93 -2.62 -11.39 6.11
CA GLU A 93 -3.65 -11.48 5.07
C GLU A 93 -4.22 -12.90 4.97
N ALA A 94 -3.39 -13.93 5.13
CA ALA A 94 -3.85 -15.31 5.19
C ALA A 94 -4.82 -15.55 6.36
N ALA A 95 -4.47 -15.07 7.55
CA ALA A 95 -5.36 -15.18 8.72
C ALA A 95 -6.69 -14.44 8.49
N ALA A 96 -6.67 -13.29 7.81
CA ALA A 96 -7.89 -12.56 7.48
C ALA A 96 -8.79 -13.36 6.52
N VAL A 97 -8.23 -13.91 5.43
CA VAL A 97 -9.03 -14.68 4.46
C VAL A 97 -9.51 -16.02 5.02
N GLU A 98 -8.77 -16.66 5.93
CA GLU A 98 -9.23 -17.85 6.66
C GLU A 98 -10.51 -17.56 7.45
N LEU A 99 -10.55 -16.43 8.16
CA LEU A 99 -11.73 -15.99 8.92
C LEU A 99 -12.92 -15.63 8.00
N LEU A 100 -12.65 -14.96 6.88
CA LEU A 100 -13.68 -14.62 5.90
C LEU A 100 -14.29 -15.88 5.25
N ALA A 101 -13.43 -16.83 4.89
CA ALA A 101 -13.85 -18.10 4.29
C ALA A 101 -14.67 -18.95 5.28
N ALA A 102 -14.32 -18.96 6.58
CA ALA A 102 -15.10 -19.69 7.58
C ALA A 102 -16.59 -19.26 7.63
N GLU A 103 -16.90 -18.03 7.24
CA GLU A 103 -18.26 -17.48 7.15
C GLU A 103 -18.78 -17.35 5.71
N ALA A 104 -18.00 -17.79 4.71
CA ALA A 104 -18.26 -17.57 3.28
C ALA A 104 -18.58 -16.10 2.94
N ASN A 105 -17.92 -15.17 3.63
CA ASN A 105 -18.22 -13.74 3.57
C ASN A 105 -17.17 -13.02 2.71
N ILE A 106 -17.58 -12.49 1.56
CA ILE A 106 -16.74 -11.60 0.76
C ILE A 106 -17.05 -10.14 1.16
N PRO A 107 -16.07 -9.37 1.65
CA PRO A 107 -16.26 -7.95 1.91
C PRO A 107 -16.63 -7.21 0.62
N PRO A 108 -17.70 -6.39 0.60
CA PRO A 108 -18.12 -5.68 -0.62
C PRO A 108 -17.05 -4.74 -1.19
N ASN A 109 -16.18 -4.19 -0.32
CA ASN A 109 -15.04 -3.37 -0.74
C ASN A 109 -13.99 -4.21 -1.48
N ALA A 110 -13.77 -5.46 -1.09
CA ALA A 110 -12.81 -6.35 -1.75
C ALA A 110 -13.32 -6.71 -3.15
N GLN A 111 -14.61 -7.05 -3.28
CA GLN A 111 -15.22 -7.30 -4.59
C GLN A 111 -15.10 -6.06 -5.51
N ARG A 112 -15.44 -4.86 -5.01
CA ARG A 112 -15.32 -3.63 -5.80
C ARG A 112 -13.88 -3.35 -6.24
N ALA A 113 -12.90 -3.57 -5.37
CA ALA A 113 -11.50 -3.37 -5.71
C ALA A 113 -11.02 -4.37 -6.78
N HIS A 114 -11.45 -5.63 -6.67
CA HIS A 114 -11.18 -6.64 -7.70
C HIS A 114 -11.84 -6.28 -9.03
N ASP A 115 -13.11 -5.87 -9.04
CA ASP A 115 -13.82 -5.48 -10.27
C ASP A 115 -13.16 -4.27 -10.94
N ALA A 116 -12.74 -3.29 -10.14
CA ALA A 116 -12.02 -2.11 -10.63
C ALA A 116 -10.68 -2.51 -11.26
N LEU A 117 -9.93 -3.40 -10.63
CA LEU A 117 -8.67 -3.93 -11.15
C LEU A 117 -8.88 -4.73 -12.44
N ALA A 118 -9.89 -5.59 -12.51
CA ALA A 118 -10.20 -6.42 -13.68
C ALA A 118 -10.64 -5.57 -14.89
N ALA A 119 -11.16 -4.36 -14.66
CA ALA A 119 -11.56 -3.43 -15.71
C ALA A 119 -10.41 -2.55 -16.23
N LEU A 120 -9.22 -2.61 -15.63
CA LEU A 120 -8.07 -1.81 -16.06
C LEU A 120 -7.53 -2.27 -17.42
N ALA A 121 -7.01 -1.31 -18.20
CA ALA A 121 -6.23 -1.63 -19.38
C ALA A 121 -4.90 -2.33 -18.99
N PRO A 122 -4.31 -3.19 -19.85
CA PRO A 122 -3.12 -3.97 -19.52
C PRO A 122 -1.90 -3.16 -19.05
N ASP A 123 -1.79 -1.90 -19.47
CA ASP A 123 -0.70 -0.97 -19.19
C ASP A 123 -1.05 0.08 -18.12
N ALA A 124 -2.26 0.03 -17.55
CA ALA A 124 -2.70 0.95 -16.51
C ALA A 124 -2.04 0.62 -15.16
N ALA A 125 -1.95 1.64 -14.31
CA ALA A 125 -1.53 1.48 -12.92
C ALA A 125 -2.60 0.69 -12.15
N TYR A 126 -2.20 -0.43 -11.57
CA TYR A 126 -3.03 -1.38 -10.84
C TYR A 126 -2.76 -1.38 -9.33
N ALA A 127 -1.59 -0.89 -8.89
CA ALA A 127 -1.19 -0.89 -7.49
C ALA A 127 -2.25 -0.30 -6.54
N PRO A 128 -2.93 0.82 -6.86
CA PRO A 128 -3.99 1.34 -5.98
C PRO A 128 -5.15 0.37 -5.77
N ALA A 129 -5.58 -0.32 -6.83
CA ALA A 129 -6.68 -1.29 -6.76
C ALA A 129 -6.23 -2.60 -6.07
N ASP A 130 -4.97 -3.03 -6.29
CA ASP A 130 -4.38 -4.17 -5.57
C ASP A 130 -4.30 -3.90 -4.06
N ILE A 131 -3.76 -2.75 -3.66
CA ILE A 131 -3.68 -2.35 -2.25
C ILE A 131 -5.08 -2.25 -1.63
N ALA A 132 -6.05 -1.70 -2.35
CA ALA A 132 -7.43 -1.59 -1.88
C ALA A 132 -8.09 -2.96 -1.67
N PHE A 133 -7.84 -3.92 -2.56
CA PHE A 133 -8.33 -5.29 -2.45
C PHE A 133 -7.84 -5.95 -1.15
N HIS A 134 -6.53 -5.94 -0.92
CA HIS A 134 -5.92 -6.56 0.26
C HIS A 134 -6.35 -5.89 1.56
N ARG A 135 -6.39 -4.55 1.59
CA ARG A 135 -6.88 -3.80 2.75
C ARG A 135 -8.34 -4.15 3.06
N ALA A 136 -9.19 -4.25 2.04
CA ALA A 136 -10.60 -4.58 2.22
C ALA A 136 -10.83 -6.01 2.74
N LEU A 137 -10.01 -6.99 2.35
CA LEU A 137 -10.04 -8.34 2.93
C LEU A 137 -9.70 -8.30 4.42
N VAL A 138 -8.61 -7.62 4.79
CA VAL A 138 -8.19 -7.54 6.19
C VAL A 138 -9.20 -6.76 7.05
N GLU A 139 -9.71 -5.64 6.55
CA GLU A 139 -10.72 -4.82 7.25
C GLU A 139 -12.07 -5.52 7.39
N GLY A 140 -12.44 -6.34 6.41
CA GLY A 140 -13.68 -7.09 6.43
C GLY A 140 -13.65 -8.34 7.32
N ALA A 141 -12.46 -8.81 7.70
CA ALA A 141 -12.32 -9.97 8.57
C ALA A 141 -12.87 -9.66 9.99
N PRO A 142 -13.49 -10.64 10.69
CA PRO A 142 -14.02 -10.47 12.04
C PRO A 142 -12.90 -10.39 13.11
N SER A 143 -11.98 -9.42 12.97
CA SER A 143 -10.85 -9.19 13.87
C SER A 143 -10.54 -7.71 13.99
N THR A 144 -10.53 -7.19 15.23
CA THR A 144 -10.11 -5.81 15.50
C THR A 144 -8.59 -5.63 15.54
N ARG A 145 -7.83 -6.73 15.52
CA ARG A 145 -6.36 -6.71 15.64
C ARG A 145 -5.67 -6.81 14.29
N LEU A 146 -6.19 -7.61 13.36
CA LEU A 146 -5.59 -7.80 12.04
C LEU A 146 -5.46 -6.48 11.26
N PRO A 147 -6.50 -5.63 11.13
CA PRO A 147 -6.37 -4.34 10.42
C PRO A 147 -5.34 -3.41 11.06
N ARG A 148 -5.25 -3.41 12.39
CA ARG A 148 -4.29 -2.58 13.12
C ARG A 148 -2.85 -3.01 12.87
N LEU A 149 -2.57 -4.32 12.91
CA LEU A 149 -1.23 -4.85 12.65
C LEU A 149 -0.85 -4.71 11.18
N HIS A 150 -1.78 -5.00 10.27
CA HIS A 150 -1.59 -4.83 8.83
C HIS A 150 -1.27 -3.37 8.48
N GLY A 151 -2.03 -2.43 9.05
CA GLY A 151 -1.81 -0.99 8.84
C GLY A 151 -0.42 -0.49 9.26
N LEU A 152 0.26 -1.14 10.21
CA LEU A 152 1.64 -0.78 10.58
C LEU A 152 2.66 -1.09 9.48
N LEU A 153 2.38 -2.10 8.64
CA LEU A 153 3.28 -2.54 7.56
C LEU A 153 2.96 -1.84 6.24
N MET A 154 1.76 -1.25 6.11
CA MET A 154 1.24 -0.87 4.81
C MET A 154 2.05 0.21 4.10
N GLY A 155 2.63 1.20 4.78
CA GLY A 155 3.45 2.20 4.09
C GLY A 155 4.63 1.61 3.34
N GLU A 156 5.36 0.70 3.98
CA GLU A 156 6.50 0.02 3.38
C GLU A 156 6.03 -0.97 2.29
N ILE A 157 4.90 -1.65 2.50
CA ILE A 157 4.31 -2.51 1.47
C ILE A 157 3.93 -1.71 0.23
N GLU A 158 3.35 -0.52 0.38
CA GLU A 158 3.01 0.32 -0.77
C GLU A 158 4.26 0.80 -1.52
N LEU A 159 5.37 1.10 -0.82
CA LEU A 159 6.65 1.39 -1.47
C LEU A 159 7.19 0.20 -2.27
N ALA A 160 7.06 -1.01 -1.74
CA ALA A 160 7.50 -2.21 -2.43
C ALA A 160 6.60 -2.53 -3.64
N ILE A 161 5.27 -2.43 -3.50
CA ILE A 161 4.33 -2.67 -4.59
C ILE A 161 4.45 -1.60 -5.69
N ALA A 162 4.72 -0.34 -5.34
CA ALA A 162 5.03 0.70 -6.32
C ALA A 162 6.27 0.35 -7.17
N GLN A 163 7.31 -0.27 -6.57
CA GLN A 163 8.47 -0.76 -7.32
C GLN A 163 8.13 -1.95 -8.22
N VAL A 164 7.30 -2.89 -7.73
CA VAL A 164 6.80 -4.03 -8.54
C VAL A 164 6.08 -3.53 -9.79
N GLU A 165 5.23 -2.52 -9.65
CA GLU A 165 4.50 -1.90 -10.77
C GLU A 165 5.44 -1.09 -11.68
N ALA A 166 6.29 -0.23 -11.12
CA ALA A 166 7.20 0.62 -11.90
C ALA A 166 8.15 -0.19 -12.79
N HIS A 167 8.56 -1.37 -12.33
CA HIS A 167 9.40 -2.31 -13.09
C HIS A 167 8.59 -3.35 -13.89
N ARG A 168 7.25 -3.24 -13.92
CA ARG A 168 6.34 -4.13 -14.65
C ARG A 168 6.57 -5.61 -14.34
N LEU A 169 6.81 -5.91 -13.08
CA LEU A 169 7.13 -7.27 -12.64
C LEU A 169 5.89 -8.17 -12.61
N ARG A 170 4.69 -7.59 -12.50
CA ARG A 170 3.40 -8.28 -12.63
C ARG A 170 2.55 -7.60 -13.71
N SER A 171 1.55 -8.30 -14.21
CA SER A 171 0.55 -7.74 -15.12
C SER A 171 -0.81 -7.61 -14.45
N VAL A 172 -1.64 -6.68 -14.93
CA VAL A 172 -3.03 -6.49 -14.50
C VAL A 172 -3.81 -7.80 -14.54
N ALA A 173 -3.73 -8.52 -15.67
CA ALA A 173 -4.46 -9.77 -15.87
C ALA A 173 -4.07 -10.86 -14.87
N GLU A 174 -2.78 -10.99 -14.56
CA GLU A 174 -2.29 -11.98 -13.60
C GLU A 174 -2.75 -11.67 -12.17
N VAL A 175 -2.65 -10.41 -11.76
CA VAL A 175 -3.10 -9.96 -10.43
C VAL A 175 -4.62 -10.13 -10.29
N ALA A 176 -5.38 -9.79 -11.33
CA ALA A 176 -6.84 -9.91 -11.32
C ALA A 176 -7.29 -11.36 -11.23
N ASP A 177 -6.72 -12.26 -12.03
CA ASP A 177 -7.02 -13.69 -11.97
C ASP A 177 -6.75 -14.27 -10.57
N GLU A 178 -5.61 -13.92 -9.97
CA GLU A 178 -5.26 -14.36 -8.62
C GLU A 178 -6.23 -13.85 -7.55
N HIS A 179 -6.63 -12.58 -7.60
CA HIS A 179 -7.65 -12.03 -6.71
C HIS A 179 -8.99 -12.74 -6.86
N GLY A 180 -9.41 -12.99 -8.11
CA GLY A 180 -10.65 -13.71 -8.41
C GLY A 180 -10.65 -15.12 -7.80
N ARG A 181 -9.51 -15.84 -7.88
CA ARG A 181 -9.34 -17.15 -7.24
C ARG A 181 -9.43 -17.09 -5.71
N ILE A 182 -8.85 -16.07 -5.08
CA ILE A 182 -8.96 -15.86 -3.63
C ILE A 182 -10.42 -15.64 -3.23
N LEU A 183 -11.13 -14.76 -3.95
CA LEU A 183 -12.55 -14.50 -3.70
C LEU A 183 -13.41 -15.76 -3.88
N ALA A 184 -13.15 -16.55 -4.91
CA ALA A 184 -13.85 -17.81 -5.15
C ALA A 184 -13.64 -18.82 -4.01
N ALA A 185 -12.41 -18.95 -3.49
CA ALA A 185 -12.12 -19.83 -2.36
C ALA A 185 -12.82 -19.36 -1.07
N ILE A 186 -12.87 -18.04 -0.83
CA ILE A 186 -13.64 -17.46 0.29
C ILE A 186 -15.13 -17.79 0.13
N ALA A 187 -15.71 -17.57 -1.05
CA ALA A 187 -17.13 -17.87 -1.30
C ALA A 187 -17.48 -19.35 -1.13
N ALA A 188 -16.55 -20.25 -1.46
CA ALA A 188 -16.70 -21.68 -1.28
C ALA A 188 -16.55 -22.14 0.18
N GLY A 189 -16.12 -21.26 1.07
CA GLY A 189 -15.81 -21.58 2.45
C GLY A 189 -14.53 -22.40 2.65
N ASP A 190 -13.66 -22.46 1.64
CA ASP A 190 -12.40 -23.20 1.71
C ASP A 190 -11.30 -22.33 2.33
N ALA A 191 -11.27 -22.31 3.67
CA ALA A 191 -10.30 -21.50 4.41
C ALA A 191 -8.85 -21.90 4.11
N VAL A 192 -8.58 -23.19 3.92
CA VAL A 192 -7.21 -23.68 3.65
C VAL A 192 -6.75 -23.18 2.29
N ASP A 193 -7.60 -23.32 1.27
CA ASP A 193 -7.24 -22.90 -0.08
C ASP A 193 -7.18 -21.38 -0.23
N ALA A 194 -8.13 -20.65 0.39
CA ALA A 194 -8.11 -19.18 0.43
C ALA A 194 -6.80 -18.65 1.03
N ALA A 195 -6.36 -19.20 2.16
CA ALA A 195 -5.11 -18.84 2.81
C ALA A 195 -3.90 -19.14 1.94
N ARG A 196 -3.87 -20.32 1.31
CA ARG A 196 -2.80 -20.75 0.42
C ARG A 196 -2.69 -19.80 -0.77
N LEU A 197 -3.81 -19.48 -1.43
CA LEU A 197 -3.86 -18.57 -2.57
C LEU A 197 -3.41 -17.15 -2.20
N ALA A 198 -3.87 -16.62 -1.06
CA ALA A 198 -3.45 -15.31 -0.56
C ALA A 198 -1.93 -15.27 -0.30
N ARG A 199 -1.38 -16.27 0.40
CA ARG A 199 0.08 -16.37 0.63
C ARG A 199 0.84 -16.44 -0.68
N THR A 200 0.43 -17.30 -1.61
CA THR A 200 1.08 -17.44 -2.91
C THR A 200 1.08 -16.13 -3.69
N HIS A 201 -0.06 -15.43 -3.73
CA HIS A 201 -0.21 -14.14 -4.42
C HIS A 201 0.77 -13.08 -3.88
N VAL A 202 0.80 -12.90 -2.55
CA VAL A 202 1.68 -11.92 -1.89
C VAL A 202 3.15 -12.24 -2.13
N LEU A 203 3.55 -13.50 -1.93
CA LEU A 203 4.94 -13.91 -2.07
C LEU A 203 5.43 -13.90 -3.52
N ALA A 204 4.54 -14.08 -4.50
CA ALA A 204 4.88 -13.98 -5.91
C ALA A 204 5.32 -12.56 -6.32
N SER A 205 4.86 -11.51 -5.63
CA SER A 205 5.36 -10.13 -5.82
C SER A 205 6.71 -9.92 -5.12
N ARG A 206 6.91 -10.49 -3.92
CA ARG A 206 8.21 -10.51 -3.23
C ARG A 206 9.30 -11.12 -4.11
N ASP A 207 9.07 -12.34 -4.60
CA ASP A 207 10.08 -13.13 -5.31
C ASP A 207 10.55 -12.43 -6.58
N ARG A 208 9.62 -11.78 -7.30
CA ARG A 208 9.96 -11.01 -8.49
C ARG A 208 10.71 -9.73 -8.17
N LEU A 209 10.35 -9.04 -7.09
CA LEU A 209 11.07 -7.83 -6.67
C LEU A 209 12.50 -8.18 -6.23
N LEU A 210 12.68 -9.26 -5.47
CA LEU A 210 14.01 -9.75 -5.08
C LEU A 210 14.87 -10.13 -6.30
N ALA A 211 14.31 -10.91 -7.23
CA ALA A 211 15.00 -11.27 -8.46
C ALA A 211 15.42 -10.04 -9.29
N HIS A 212 14.56 -9.00 -9.32
CA HIS A 212 14.89 -7.74 -9.97
C HIS A 212 16.07 -7.04 -9.29
N ILE A 213 16.07 -6.94 -7.95
CA ILE A 213 17.13 -6.32 -7.16
C ILE A 213 18.46 -7.05 -7.35
N ASP A 214 18.46 -8.38 -7.31
CA ASP A 214 19.68 -9.19 -7.50
C ASP A 214 20.27 -8.97 -8.90
N SER A 215 19.43 -9.00 -9.95
CA SER A 215 19.86 -8.75 -11.33
C SER A 215 20.38 -7.32 -11.58
N ALA A 216 19.98 -6.37 -10.73
CA ALA A 216 20.44 -4.99 -10.81
C ALA A 216 21.79 -4.79 -10.10
N HIS A 217 22.12 -5.60 -9.10
CA HIS A 217 23.41 -5.57 -8.42
C HIS A 217 24.53 -6.28 -9.20
N GLU A 218 24.19 -7.22 -10.09
CA GLU A 218 25.15 -7.93 -10.95
C GLU A 218 25.61 -7.12 -12.19
N ARG A 219 25.01 -5.94 -12.44
CA ARG A 219 25.34 -5.03 -13.56
C ARG A 219 26.12 -3.81 -13.10
#